data_AF-A0A8J5NKC6-F1
#
_entry.id   AF-A0A8J5NKC6-F1
#
_cell.length_a   1.000
_cell.length_b   1.000
_cell.length_c   1.000
_cell.angle_alpha   90.00
_cell.angle_beta   90.00
_cell.angle_gamma   90.00
#
_symmetry.space_group_name_H-M   'P 1'
#
loop_
_entity.id
_entity.type
_entity.pdbx_description
1 polymer ?
#
loop_
_entity_poly.entity_id
_entity_poly.type
_entity_poly.pdbx_seq_one_letter_code
_entity_poly.pdbx_strand_id
1 'polypeptide(L)'
;MESWQERTDHLVSHFRKGKTMEDWRGDHGFEPGIAAQVTNAIPPYLIASESRTYAPFSAAAPNPTTAEHVQQITRSAEESFEAWNGLEMPPEAGEPLMSLQDKSFPELFAFHLGRFAQHQMRLGIIPTDKMFQDEARRLQFGTVDPLDDTVADNEEWLARFRNQHLGDSADNRDSLA
;
A
#
# COMPACT_ATOMS: atom_id res chain seq x y z
N MET A 1 30.72 -2.10 -5.37
CA MET A 1 30.43 -2.93 -4.20
C MET A 1 30.15 -4.33 -4.68
N GLU A 2 31.15 -5.20 -4.67
CA GLU A 2 31.09 -6.52 -5.30
C GLU A 2 31.09 -7.68 -4.30
N SER A 3 31.49 -7.46 -3.05
CA SER A 3 31.47 -8.49 -2.00
C SER A 3 30.40 -8.25 -0.94
N TRP A 4 30.02 -9.32 -0.23
CA TRP A 4 29.11 -9.23 0.92
C TRP A 4 29.69 -8.38 2.06
N GLN A 5 31.00 -8.49 2.29
CA GLN A 5 31.69 -7.71 3.32
C GLN A 5 31.64 -6.21 3.00
N GLU A 6 31.93 -5.81 1.75
CA GLU A 6 31.84 -4.41 1.32
C GLU A 6 30.43 -3.83 1.51
N ARG A 7 29.39 -4.62 1.20
CA ARG A 7 27.99 -4.21 1.42
C ARG A 7 27.68 -4.01 2.90
N THR A 8 28.17 -4.91 3.75
CA THR A 8 28.00 -4.83 5.20
C THR A 8 28.71 -3.60 5.76
N ASP A 9 29.96 -3.38 5.38
CA ASP A 9 30.75 -2.22 5.82
C ASP A 9 30.14 -0.89 5.36
N HIS A 10 29.59 -0.85 4.16
CA HIS A 10 28.86 0.30 3.64
C HIS A 10 27.59 0.59 4.46
N LEU A 11 26.76 -0.42 4.75
CA LEU A 11 25.59 -0.27 5.61
C LEU A 11 25.98 0.24 7.01
N VAL A 12 26.97 -0.38 7.63
CA VAL A 12 27.51 0.03 8.94
C VAL A 12 28.00 1.49 8.90
N SER A 13 28.64 1.92 7.81
CA SER A 13 29.07 3.31 7.64
C SER A 13 27.91 4.30 7.68
N HIS A 14 26.76 3.98 7.06
CA HIS A 14 25.56 4.84 7.10
C HIS A 14 24.98 4.91 8.51
N PHE A 15 24.84 3.77 9.20
CA PHE A 15 24.36 3.74 10.59
C PHE A 15 25.27 4.54 11.54
N ARG A 16 26.60 4.43 11.41
CA ARG A 16 27.56 5.24 12.18
C ARG A 16 27.45 6.73 11.92
N LYS A 17 26.93 7.13 10.76
CA LYS A 17 26.65 8.54 10.41
C LYS A 17 25.26 9.00 10.85
N GLY A 18 24.54 8.18 11.61
CA GLY A 18 23.22 8.50 12.14
C GLY A 18 22.05 8.21 11.20
N LYS A 19 22.29 7.60 10.03
CA LYS A 19 21.20 7.16 9.17
C LYS A 19 20.51 5.93 9.75
N THR A 20 19.22 5.82 9.49
CA THR A 20 18.39 4.70 9.94
C THR A 20 17.66 4.05 8.76
N MET A 21 16.82 3.05 9.02
CA MET A 21 15.94 2.46 8.00
C MET A 21 14.94 3.50 7.45
N GLU A 22 14.69 4.60 8.16
CA GLU A 22 13.82 5.69 7.69
C GLU A 22 14.44 6.48 6.53
N ASP A 23 15.76 6.39 6.36
CA ASP A 23 16.48 6.99 5.23
C ASP A 23 16.53 6.05 4.01
N TRP A 24 15.98 4.84 4.12
CA TRP A 24 15.96 3.91 3.00
C TRP A 24 14.92 4.37 1.97
N ARG A 25 15.26 4.23 0.70
CA ARG A 25 14.46 4.65 -0.46
C ARG A 25 14.50 3.54 -1.49
N GLY A 26 13.46 3.47 -2.32
CA GLY A 26 13.41 2.47 -3.37
C GLY A 26 13.01 1.09 -2.88
N ASP A 27 12.82 0.19 -3.85
CA ASP A 27 12.52 -1.22 -3.59
C ASP A 27 13.81 -2.03 -3.35
N HIS A 28 13.70 -3.35 -3.32
CA HIS A 28 14.82 -4.27 -3.18
C HIS A 28 15.87 -4.18 -4.32
N GLY A 29 15.55 -3.46 -5.41
CA GLY A 29 16.43 -3.31 -6.57
C GLY A 29 16.58 -4.57 -7.41
N PHE A 30 15.60 -5.49 -7.33
CA PHE A 30 15.57 -6.67 -8.19
C PHE A 30 15.13 -6.32 -9.61
N GLU A 31 15.65 -7.07 -10.58
CA GLU A 31 15.13 -7.09 -11.96
C GLU A 31 13.61 -7.37 -11.94
N PRO A 32 12.81 -6.80 -12.86
CA PRO A 32 11.35 -6.94 -12.83
C PRO A 32 10.85 -8.39 -12.75
N GLY A 33 11.50 -9.31 -13.48
CA GLY A 33 11.14 -10.73 -13.46
C GLY A 33 11.42 -11.44 -12.13
N ILE A 34 12.39 -10.96 -11.35
CA ILE A 34 12.67 -11.46 -9.99
C ILE A 34 11.74 -10.78 -8.99
N ALA A 35 11.55 -9.46 -9.11
CA ALA A 35 10.65 -8.70 -8.25
C ALA A 35 9.22 -9.27 -8.27
N ALA A 36 8.72 -9.68 -9.43
CA ALA A 36 7.40 -10.29 -9.59
C ALA A 36 7.24 -11.65 -8.88
N GLN A 37 8.34 -12.31 -8.51
CA GLN A 37 8.32 -13.59 -7.79
C GLN A 37 8.42 -13.41 -6.26
N VAL A 38 8.73 -12.20 -5.80
CA VAL A 38 8.82 -11.90 -4.37
C VAL A 38 7.42 -11.78 -3.80
N THR A 39 7.10 -12.67 -2.85
CA THR A 39 5.85 -12.62 -2.09
C THR A 39 6.16 -12.36 -0.62
N ASN A 40 5.18 -11.81 0.11
CA ASN A 40 5.28 -11.59 1.56
C ASN A 40 6.52 -10.75 1.99
N ALA A 41 6.89 -9.74 1.19
CA ALA A 41 8.00 -8.85 1.49
C ALA A 41 7.52 -7.41 1.66
N ILE A 42 8.18 -6.67 2.55
CA ILE A 42 8.01 -5.23 2.69
C ILE A 42 9.17 -4.55 1.96
N PRO A 43 8.89 -3.62 1.03
CA PRO A 43 9.94 -2.92 0.32
C PRO A 43 10.77 -2.04 1.29
N PRO A 44 12.08 -1.85 1.04
CA PRO A 44 12.97 -1.13 1.95
C PRO A 44 12.48 0.24 2.41
N TYR A 45 11.85 1.02 1.53
CA TYR A 45 11.30 2.34 1.87
C TYR A 45 10.15 2.33 2.87
N LEU A 46 9.48 1.18 3.07
CA LEU A 46 8.39 1.01 4.04
C LEU A 46 8.83 0.41 5.36
N ILE A 47 10.01 -0.22 5.45
CA ILE A 47 10.43 -1.00 6.62
C ILE A 47 10.38 -0.17 7.91
N ALA A 48 10.81 1.10 7.85
CA ALA A 48 10.78 1.96 9.03
C ALA A 48 9.36 2.28 9.49
N SER A 49 8.47 2.70 8.59
CA SER A 49 7.06 2.94 8.89
C SER A 49 6.39 1.69 9.45
N GLU A 50 6.63 0.54 8.81
CA GLU A 50 6.01 -0.73 9.19
C GLU A 50 6.46 -1.19 10.58
N SER A 51 7.76 -1.02 10.91
CA SER A 51 8.30 -1.38 12.22
C SER A 51 7.70 -0.61 13.40
N ARG A 52 7.01 0.52 13.13
CA ARG A 52 6.33 1.36 14.12
C ARG A 52 4.84 1.04 14.25
N THR A 53 4.30 0.16 13.42
CA THR A 53 2.90 -0.25 13.50
C THR A 53 2.64 -1.09 14.75
N TYR A 54 1.37 -1.20 15.13
CA TYR A 54 0.95 -2.00 16.30
C TYR A 54 1.31 -3.49 16.18
N ALA A 55 1.40 -4.02 14.96
CA ALA A 55 1.65 -5.42 14.68
C ALA A 55 2.71 -5.59 13.58
N PRO A 56 3.99 -5.30 13.90
CA PRO A 56 5.05 -5.28 12.91
C PRO A 56 5.30 -6.66 12.32
N PHE A 57 5.73 -6.67 11.07
CA PHE A 57 6.04 -7.85 10.29
C PHE A 57 7.26 -8.57 10.85
N SER A 58 7.20 -9.90 10.80
CA SER A 58 8.30 -10.78 11.15
C SER A 58 8.49 -11.82 10.07
N ALA A 59 9.68 -11.83 9.46
CA ALA A 59 10.06 -12.88 8.53
C ALA A 59 10.40 -14.22 9.23
N ALA A 60 10.68 -14.18 10.53
CA ALA A 60 11.14 -15.35 11.28
C ALA A 60 9.99 -16.24 11.77
N ALA A 61 8.81 -15.66 12.05
CA ALA A 61 7.64 -16.38 12.49
C ALA A 61 6.36 -15.57 12.17
N PRO A 62 5.25 -16.25 11.82
CA PRO A 62 3.95 -15.58 11.67
C PRO A 62 3.55 -14.85 12.96
N ASN A 63 3.17 -13.58 12.85
CA ASN A 63 2.64 -12.80 13.95
C ASN A 63 1.10 -12.95 13.98
N PRO A 64 0.49 -13.59 15.00
CA PRO A 64 -0.96 -13.78 15.08
C PRO A 64 -1.73 -12.46 15.04
N THR A 65 -1.20 -11.42 15.68
CA THR A 65 -1.81 -10.08 15.68
C THR A 65 -1.82 -9.49 14.28
N THR A 66 -0.77 -9.70 13.48
CA THR A 66 -0.74 -9.26 12.08
C THR A 66 -1.80 -10.01 11.26
N ALA A 67 -1.96 -11.32 11.47
CA ALA A 67 -2.95 -12.12 10.76
C ALA A 67 -4.40 -11.70 11.10
N GLU A 68 -4.70 -11.50 12.38
CA GLU A 68 -5.99 -10.98 12.84
C GLU A 68 -6.28 -9.59 12.26
N HIS A 69 -5.26 -8.72 12.23
CA HIS A 69 -5.38 -7.38 11.69
C HIS A 69 -5.67 -7.39 10.18
N VAL A 70 -4.96 -8.21 9.40
CA VAL A 70 -5.23 -8.38 7.97
C VAL A 70 -6.66 -8.90 7.73
N GLN A 71 -7.14 -9.85 8.55
CA GLN A 71 -8.52 -10.34 8.46
C GLN A 71 -9.56 -9.24 8.75
N GLN A 72 -9.31 -8.39 9.75
CA GLN A 72 -10.19 -7.27 10.08
C GLN A 72 -10.28 -6.28 8.89
N ILE A 73 -9.13 -5.85 8.37
CA ILE A 73 -9.06 -4.89 7.26
C ILE A 73 -9.70 -5.49 6.00
N THR A 74 -9.49 -6.78 5.75
CA THR A 74 -10.14 -7.51 4.64
C THR A 74 -11.66 -7.43 4.74
N ARG A 75 -12.23 -7.71 5.92
CA ARG A 75 -13.67 -7.61 6.15
C ARG A 75 -14.18 -6.17 5.93
N SER A 76 -13.48 -5.18 6.47
CA SER A 76 -13.85 -3.77 6.28
C SER A 76 -13.75 -3.32 4.81
N ALA A 77 -12.82 -3.89 4.03
CA ALA A 77 -12.73 -3.67 2.59
C ALA A 77 -13.94 -4.27 1.86
N GLU A 78 -14.30 -5.52 2.17
CA GLU A 78 -15.49 -6.20 1.61
C GLU A 78 -16.77 -5.41 1.89
N GLU A 79 -16.98 -4.98 3.14
CA GLU A 79 -18.13 -4.15 3.53
C GLU A 79 -18.19 -2.83 2.75
N SER A 80 -17.03 -2.22 2.49
CA SER A 80 -16.95 -1.00 1.69
C SER A 80 -17.29 -1.25 0.23
N PHE A 81 -16.83 -2.37 -0.34
CA PHE A 81 -17.16 -2.74 -1.72
C PHE A 81 -18.65 -3.01 -1.88
N GLU A 82 -19.26 -3.72 -0.94
CA GLU A 82 -20.72 -3.92 -0.93
C GLU A 82 -21.46 -2.59 -0.87
N ALA A 83 -21.04 -1.66 -0.02
CA ALA A 83 -21.63 -0.33 0.06
C ALA A 83 -21.48 0.48 -1.24
N TRP A 84 -20.35 0.36 -1.95
CA TRP A 84 -20.12 1.05 -3.23
C TRP A 84 -20.79 0.37 -4.43
N ASN A 85 -21.03 -0.94 -4.36
CA ASN A 85 -21.63 -1.74 -5.42
C ASN A 85 -23.16 -1.80 -5.33
N GLY A 86 -23.70 -1.74 -4.11
CA GLY A 86 -25.15 -1.77 -3.82
C GLY A 86 -25.95 -0.60 -4.42
N LEU A 87 -25.30 0.31 -5.14
CA LEU A 87 -25.93 1.40 -5.85
C LEU A 87 -26.18 1.15 -7.35
N GLU A 88 -25.54 0.21 -8.08
CA GLU A 88 -25.82 -0.02 -9.54
C GLU A 88 -24.92 -1.09 -10.23
N MET A 89 -24.93 -2.38 -9.86
CA MET A 89 -24.26 -3.42 -10.68
C MET A 89 -25.18 -4.59 -11.04
N PRO A 90 -25.38 -4.91 -12.34
CA PRO A 90 -26.01 -6.15 -12.76
C PRO A 90 -25.15 -7.37 -12.36
N PRO A 91 -25.76 -8.51 -12.03
CA PRO A 91 -25.08 -9.71 -11.52
C PRO A 91 -24.14 -10.42 -12.51
N GLU A 92 -23.94 -9.88 -13.72
CA GLU A 92 -23.15 -10.52 -14.79
C GLU A 92 -21.74 -9.93 -15.00
N ALA A 93 -21.39 -8.82 -14.35
CA ALA A 93 -19.99 -8.37 -14.32
C ALA A 93 -19.27 -9.15 -13.21
N GLY A 94 -18.72 -10.32 -13.59
CA GLY A 94 -18.14 -11.31 -12.69
C GLY A 94 -17.38 -10.74 -11.49
N GLU A 95 -17.62 -11.39 -10.35
CA GLU A 95 -16.83 -11.39 -9.12
C GLU A 95 -15.40 -10.84 -9.32
N PRO A 96 -14.88 -9.97 -8.43
CA PRO A 96 -13.50 -9.54 -8.53
C PRO A 96 -12.59 -10.77 -8.62
N LEU A 97 -11.86 -10.89 -9.74
CA LEU A 97 -10.95 -11.98 -10.11
C LEU A 97 -9.80 -12.23 -9.11
N MET A 98 -9.74 -11.53 -7.97
CA MET A 98 -8.65 -11.60 -7.01
C MET A 98 -9.17 -11.71 -5.57
N SER A 99 -8.82 -12.81 -4.92
CA SER A 99 -8.99 -12.97 -3.47
C SER A 99 -8.22 -11.89 -2.72
N LEU A 100 -8.87 -11.21 -1.78
CA LEU A 100 -8.21 -10.29 -0.85
C LEU A 100 -7.32 -11.04 0.15
N GLN A 101 -7.60 -12.33 0.36
CA GLN A 101 -6.91 -13.17 1.34
C GLN A 101 -5.46 -13.49 0.94
N ASP A 102 -5.11 -13.30 -0.34
CA ASP A 102 -3.77 -13.57 -0.88
C ASP A 102 -2.88 -12.32 -0.90
N LYS A 103 -3.38 -11.15 -0.46
CA LYS A 103 -2.66 -9.87 -0.51
C LYS A 103 -1.90 -9.61 0.78
N SER A 104 -0.67 -9.11 0.66
CA SER A 104 0.04 -8.49 1.79
C SER A 104 -0.64 -7.19 2.22
N PHE A 105 -0.27 -6.69 3.41
CA PHE A 105 -0.89 -5.50 3.98
C PHE A 105 -0.83 -4.28 3.03
N PRO A 106 0.33 -3.86 2.46
CA PRO A 106 0.36 -2.74 1.53
C PRO A 106 -0.44 -2.97 0.23
N GLU A 107 -0.48 -4.21 -0.26
CA GLU A 107 -1.22 -4.56 -1.48
C GLU A 107 -2.74 -4.50 -1.27
N LEU A 108 -3.20 -4.87 -0.09
CA LEU A 108 -4.61 -4.78 0.29
C LEU A 108 -5.05 -3.31 0.32
N PHE A 109 -4.26 -2.42 0.92
CA PHE A 109 -4.53 -0.98 0.89
C PHE A 109 -4.52 -0.43 -0.54
N ALA A 110 -3.50 -0.76 -1.35
CA ALA A 110 -3.44 -0.31 -2.73
C ALA A 110 -4.69 -0.74 -3.53
N PHE A 111 -5.10 -2.00 -3.38
CA PHE A 111 -6.29 -2.52 -4.05
C PHE A 111 -7.57 -1.79 -3.59
N HIS A 112 -7.76 -1.65 -2.28
CA HIS A 112 -8.91 -0.96 -1.70
C HIS A 112 -8.99 0.51 -2.11
N LEU A 113 -7.89 1.25 -1.98
CA LEU A 113 -7.82 2.67 -2.34
C LEU A 113 -7.98 2.88 -3.86
N GLY A 114 -7.56 1.92 -4.69
CA GLY A 114 -7.84 1.94 -6.12
C GLY A 114 -9.34 1.84 -6.43
N ARG A 115 -10.06 0.93 -5.75
CA ARG A 115 -11.52 0.81 -5.86
C ARG A 115 -12.24 2.05 -5.30
N PHE A 116 -11.77 2.58 -4.19
CA PHE A 116 -12.26 3.85 -3.62
C PHE A 116 -12.12 4.99 -4.64
N ALA A 117 -10.95 5.14 -5.26
CA ALA A 117 -10.71 6.15 -6.28
C ALA A 117 -11.71 6.04 -7.44
N GLN A 118 -11.90 4.83 -7.97
CA GLN A 118 -12.88 4.58 -9.03
C GLN A 118 -14.31 4.97 -8.63
N HIS A 119 -14.71 4.65 -7.39
CA HIS A 119 -16.01 5.04 -6.86
C HIS A 119 -16.15 6.58 -6.76
N GLN A 120 -15.16 7.26 -6.17
CA GLN A 120 -15.15 8.73 -6.07
C GLN A 120 -15.18 9.41 -7.45
N MET A 121 -14.41 8.89 -8.41
CA MET A 121 -14.38 9.41 -9.77
C MET A 121 -15.71 9.23 -10.50
N ARG A 122 -16.45 8.13 -10.27
CA ARG A 122 -17.83 7.97 -10.80
C ARG A 122 -18.79 9.03 -10.26
N LEU A 123 -18.55 9.52 -9.05
CA LEU A 123 -19.31 10.63 -8.46
C LEU A 123 -18.83 12.02 -8.91
N GLY A 124 -17.87 12.09 -9.84
CA GLY A 124 -17.28 13.34 -10.32
C GLY A 124 -16.27 13.98 -9.37
N ILE A 125 -15.82 13.25 -8.34
CA ILE A 125 -14.85 13.72 -7.35
C ILE A 125 -13.44 13.31 -7.80
N ILE A 126 -12.48 14.24 -7.75
CA ILE A 126 -11.06 13.95 -8.02
C ILE A 126 -10.39 13.55 -6.70
N PRO A 127 -9.93 12.29 -6.55
CA PRO A 127 -9.34 11.83 -5.30
C PRO A 127 -8.05 12.57 -4.94
N THR A 128 -8.02 13.13 -3.73
CA THR A 128 -6.84 13.80 -3.16
C THR A 128 -6.06 12.87 -2.25
N ASP A 129 -4.80 13.20 -1.98
CA ASP A 129 -3.94 12.46 -1.05
C ASP A 129 -4.57 12.35 0.34
N LYS A 130 -5.16 13.44 0.82
CA LYS A 130 -5.90 13.44 2.08
C LYS A 130 -7.06 12.44 2.07
N MET A 131 -7.80 12.33 0.98
CA MET A 131 -8.91 11.36 0.89
C MET A 131 -8.39 9.92 0.96
N PHE A 132 -7.24 9.63 0.35
CA PHE A 132 -6.62 8.31 0.44
C PHE A 132 -6.14 7.99 1.85
N GLN A 133 -5.53 8.96 2.53
CA GLN A 133 -5.08 8.82 3.91
C GLN A 133 -6.26 8.65 4.88
N ASP A 134 -7.31 9.47 4.75
CA ASP A 134 -8.53 9.34 5.56
C ASP A 134 -9.21 7.98 5.34
N GLU A 135 -9.31 7.53 4.08
CA GLU A 135 -9.90 6.23 3.76
C GLU A 135 -9.04 5.06 4.29
N ALA A 136 -7.72 5.17 4.24
CA ALA A 136 -6.80 4.20 4.82
C ALA A 136 -7.01 4.07 6.34
N ARG A 137 -7.14 5.20 7.05
CA ARG A 137 -7.45 5.21 8.49
C ARG A 137 -8.82 4.61 8.77
N ARG A 138 -9.84 4.96 7.98
CA ARG A 138 -11.18 4.42 8.15
C ARG A 138 -11.17 2.90 7.98
N LEU A 139 -10.42 2.41 6.99
CA LEU A 139 -10.31 0.99 6.71
C LEU A 139 -9.60 0.24 7.85
N GLN A 140 -8.54 0.82 8.40
CA GLN A 140 -7.70 0.17 9.42
C GLN A 140 -8.27 0.27 10.83
N PHE A 141 -8.69 1.48 11.22
CA PHE A 141 -9.04 1.84 12.59
C PHE A 141 -10.53 2.15 12.77
N GLY A 142 -11.29 2.28 11.67
CA GLY A 142 -12.71 2.68 11.72
C GLY A 142 -12.92 4.18 11.95
N THR A 143 -11.84 4.97 12.02
CA THR A 143 -11.81 6.40 12.32
C THR A 143 -11.04 7.16 11.24
N VAL A 144 -11.03 8.49 11.31
CA VAL A 144 -10.16 9.34 10.48
C VAL A 144 -9.25 10.20 11.36
N ASP A 145 -8.85 9.67 12.52
CA ASP A 145 -8.02 10.39 13.48
C ASP A 145 -6.62 10.67 12.88
N PRO A 146 -6.17 11.92 12.78
CA PRO A 146 -4.85 12.24 12.21
C PRO A 146 -3.67 11.62 12.98
N LEU A 147 -3.88 11.17 14.22
CA LEU A 147 -2.85 10.46 15.00
C LEU A 147 -2.69 8.99 14.60
N ASP A 148 -3.66 8.44 13.86
CA ASP A 148 -3.58 7.09 13.31
C ASP A 148 -2.69 7.11 12.05
N ASP A 149 -1.54 6.44 12.13
CA ASP A 149 -0.56 6.33 11.04
C ASP A 149 -0.81 5.06 10.21
N THR A 150 -0.83 5.21 8.89
CA THR A 150 -1.09 4.13 7.94
C THR A 150 -0.03 4.09 6.85
N VAL A 151 -0.04 3.04 6.02
CA VAL A 151 0.86 2.98 4.86
C VAL A 151 0.65 4.15 3.87
N ALA A 152 -0.56 4.73 3.84
CA ALA A 152 -0.90 5.86 2.98
C ALA A 152 -0.28 7.19 3.42
N ASP A 153 0.27 7.25 4.64
CA ASP A 153 0.99 8.41 5.17
C ASP A 153 2.48 8.41 4.78
N ASN A 154 2.99 7.30 4.24
CA ASN A 154 4.30 7.25 3.62
C ASN A 154 4.25 7.91 2.22
N GLU A 155 4.95 9.03 2.06
CA GLU A 155 4.96 9.81 0.81
C GLU A 155 5.39 9.00 -0.42
N GLU A 156 6.41 8.14 -0.26
CA GLU A 156 6.92 7.31 -1.37
C GLU A 156 5.88 6.25 -1.76
N TRP A 157 5.21 5.63 -0.78
CA TRP A 157 4.13 4.68 -1.04
C TRP A 157 2.97 5.35 -1.79
N LEU A 158 2.51 6.50 -1.29
CA LEU A 158 1.36 7.19 -1.86
C LEU A 158 1.65 7.66 -3.30
N ALA A 159 2.83 8.20 -3.55
CA ALA A 159 3.26 8.58 -4.90
C ALA A 159 3.27 7.38 -5.86
N ARG A 160 3.80 6.24 -5.42
CA ARG A 160 3.81 4.99 -6.21
C ARG A 160 2.40 4.49 -6.49
N PHE A 161 1.54 4.45 -5.47
CA PHE A 161 0.13 4.07 -5.60
C PHE A 161 -0.57 4.95 -6.65
N ARG A 162 -0.41 6.28 -6.55
CA ARG A 162 -1.01 7.21 -7.51
C ARG A 162 -0.54 6.95 -8.94
N ASN A 163 0.76 6.76 -9.14
CA ASN A 163 1.31 6.52 -10.47
C ASN A 163 0.80 5.20 -11.06
N GLN A 164 0.70 4.15 -10.25
CA GLN A 164 0.27 2.82 -10.71
C GLN A 164 -1.24 2.73 -10.97
N HIS A 165 -2.06 3.44 -10.18
CA HIS A 165 -3.51 3.26 -10.22
C HIS A 165 -4.29 4.45 -10.80
N LEU A 166 -3.67 5.64 -10.88
CA LEU A 166 -4.31 6.88 -11.35
C LEU A 166 -3.58 7.54 -12.53
N GLY A 167 -2.36 7.08 -12.86
CA GLY A 167 -1.44 7.72 -13.81
C GLY A 167 -1.97 7.92 -15.24
N ASP A 168 -2.94 7.12 -15.69
CA ASP A 168 -3.43 7.19 -17.07
C ASP A 168 -4.57 8.19 -17.30
N SER A 169 -5.10 8.84 -16.25
CA SER A 169 -6.25 9.76 -16.40
C SER A 169 -5.87 11.22 -16.62
N ALA A 170 -4.61 11.61 -16.36
CA ALA A 170 -4.18 13.02 -16.44
C ALA A 170 -3.58 13.39 -17.80
N ASP A 171 -2.94 12.44 -18.51
CA ASP A 171 -2.14 12.74 -19.71
C ASP A 171 -2.99 12.85 -21.00
N ASN A 172 -4.27 12.46 -20.96
CA ASN A 172 -5.14 12.45 -22.16
C ASN A 172 -5.94 13.75 -22.37
N ARG A 173 -5.64 14.83 -21.64
CA ARG A 173 -6.33 16.14 -21.79
C ARG A 173 -5.51 17.23 -22.47
N ASP A 174 -4.20 17.02 -22.66
CA ASP A 174 -3.32 18.00 -23.31
C ASP A 174 -3.05 17.71 -24.80
N SER A 175 -3.68 16.69 -25.39
CA SER A 175 -3.55 16.36 -26.82
C SER A 175 -4.67 16.91 -27.73
N LEU A 176 -5.57 17.74 -27.20
CA LEU A 176 -6.63 18.40 -27.96
C LEU A 176 -6.72 19.89 -27.57
N ALA A 177 -5.68 20.65 -27.91
CA ALA A 177 -5.73 22.11 -28.01
C ALA A 177 -4.83 22.59 -29.14
#